data_AF-A0A7C5Y2G1-F1
#
_entry.id   AF-A0A7C5Y2G1-F1
#
_cell.length_a   1.000
_cell.length_b   1.000
_cell.length_c   1.000
_cell.angle_alpha   90.00
_cell.angle_beta   90.00
_cell.angle_gamma   90.00
#
_symmetry.space_group_name_H-M   'P 1'
#
loop_
_entity.id
_entity.type
_entity.pdbx_description
1 polymer ?
#
loop_
_entity_poly.entity_id
_entity_poly.type
_entity_poly.pdbx_seq_one_letter_code
_entity_poly.pdbx_strand_id
1 'polypeptide(L)'
;MYKNIVKHIKSFFTLSSPITSLLRVFSTLKTSGVRNDFINSIAELLVDLYTRSCSYEEVVLEDVLEHYRLLGVVDVIIGTSNGELYYVVNEPTITPSDVHNIVQNFLKHVESSSENTLNYIHVEKSLSTSDYNYLKVESGFGPLLPFVIDNKIEDLSLSRVSGRVYVLHRDFSWYGWIKSNV
;
A
#
# COMPACT_ATOMS: atom_id res chain seq x y z
N MET A 1 28.63 1.66 12.59
CA MET A 1 27.72 0.60 13.08
C MET A 1 26.38 0.59 12.32
N TYR A 2 25.65 1.71 12.22
CA TYR A 2 24.35 1.80 11.53
C TYR A 2 24.33 1.44 10.03
N LYS A 3 25.39 1.72 9.27
CA LYS A 3 25.46 1.41 7.82
C LYS A 3 25.36 -0.10 7.48
N ASN A 4 25.81 -0.98 8.38
CA ASN A 4 25.76 -2.43 8.15
C ASN A 4 24.36 -3.01 8.41
N ILE A 5 23.59 -2.43 9.33
CA ILE A 5 22.22 -2.86 9.64
C ILE A 5 21.29 -2.54 8.46
N VAL A 6 21.39 -1.34 7.87
CA VAL A 6 20.61 -0.94 6.69
C VAL A 6 20.90 -1.85 5.49
N LYS A 7 22.15 -2.26 5.32
CA LYS A 7 22.56 -3.19 4.24
C LYS A 7 21.98 -4.61 4.46
N HIS A 8 21.91 -5.07 5.71
CA HIS A 8 21.31 -6.36 6.05
C HIS A 8 19.78 -6.36 5.93
N ILE A 9 19.12 -5.26 6.31
CA ILE A 9 17.68 -5.10 6.15
C ILE A 9 17.29 -5.18 4.67
N LYS A 10 18.06 -4.54 3.77
CA LYS A 10 17.82 -4.61 2.31
C LYS A 10 17.90 -6.03 1.73
N SER A 11 18.75 -6.91 2.25
CA SER A 11 18.86 -8.29 1.76
C SER A 11 17.76 -9.23 2.25
N PHE A 12 17.01 -8.86 3.30
CA PHE A 12 15.95 -9.69 3.88
C PHE A 12 14.60 -9.58 3.13
N PHE A 13 14.44 -8.56 2.29
CA PHE A 13 13.18 -8.24 1.61
C PHE A 13 12.89 -9.04 0.33
N THR A 14 13.75 -9.99 -0.07
CA THR A 14 13.70 -10.56 -1.41
C THR A 14 12.89 -11.85 -1.57
N LEU A 15 12.39 -12.51 -0.51
CA LEU A 15 11.83 -13.87 -0.63
C LEU A 15 10.59 -14.21 0.23
N SER A 16 10.06 -13.27 1.02
CA SER A 16 8.78 -13.41 1.75
C SER A 16 8.06 -12.05 1.77
N SER A 17 6.76 -12.01 2.13
CA SER A 17 6.08 -10.72 2.34
C SER A 17 7.02 -9.82 3.16
N PRO A 18 7.27 -8.57 2.74
CA PRO A 18 8.23 -7.68 3.37
C PRO A 18 8.08 -7.61 4.89
N ILE A 19 6.85 -7.80 5.35
CA ILE A 19 6.51 -7.84 6.76
C ILE A 19 6.90 -9.11 7.45
N THR A 20 6.76 -10.30 6.85
CA THR A 20 7.23 -11.52 7.52
C THR A 20 8.74 -11.48 7.73
N SER A 21 9.48 -10.90 6.79
CA SER A 21 10.91 -10.60 6.93
C SER A 21 11.16 -9.55 8.02
N LEU A 22 10.36 -8.48 8.07
CA LEU A 22 10.46 -7.45 9.11
C LEU A 22 10.10 -7.95 10.50
N LEU A 23 9.02 -8.72 10.65
CA LEU A 23 8.59 -9.36 11.88
C LEU A 23 9.70 -10.23 12.44
N ARG A 24 10.39 -11.00 11.58
CA ARG A 24 11.58 -11.77 11.98
C ARG A 24 12.74 -10.89 12.43
N VAL A 25 13.00 -9.79 11.74
CA VAL A 25 14.05 -8.83 12.13
C VAL A 25 13.70 -8.19 13.48
N PHE A 26 12.45 -7.75 13.66
CA PHE A 26 11.98 -7.12 14.90
C PHE A 26 11.95 -8.09 16.08
N SER A 27 11.49 -9.34 15.88
CA SER A 27 11.52 -10.37 16.93
C SER A 27 12.95 -10.65 17.37
N THR A 28 13.89 -10.74 16.43
CA THR A 28 15.32 -10.96 16.70
C THR A 28 15.96 -9.77 17.44
N LEU A 29 15.61 -8.54 17.05
CA LEU A 29 16.07 -7.31 17.71
C LEU A 29 15.51 -7.18 19.14
N LYS A 30 14.26 -7.59 19.39
CA LYS A 30 13.66 -7.58 20.72
C LYS A 30 14.32 -8.61 21.64
N THR A 31 14.61 -9.82 21.15
CA THR A 31 15.33 -10.85 21.94
C THR A 31 16.76 -10.47 22.31
N SER A 32 17.36 -9.50 21.60
CA SER A 32 18.73 -9.03 21.85
C SER A 32 18.81 -7.80 22.78
N GLY A 33 17.69 -7.42 23.44
CA GLY A 33 17.68 -6.35 24.44
C GLY A 33 17.78 -4.94 23.85
N VAL A 34 17.47 -4.77 22.57
CA VAL A 34 17.49 -3.47 21.89
C VAL A 34 16.36 -2.57 22.42
N ARG A 35 16.66 -1.29 22.69
CA ARG A 35 15.70 -0.29 23.21
C ARG A 35 14.46 -0.18 22.30
N ASN A 36 13.27 -0.16 22.90
CA ASN A 36 11.98 0.05 22.22
C ASN A 36 12.00 1.29 21.29
N ASP A 37 12.71 2.35 21.68
CA ASP A 37 12.84 3.58 20.86
C ASP A 37 13.46 3.30 19.49
N PHE A 38 14.44 2.39 19.41
CA PHE A 38 15.09 2.03 18.14
C PHE A 38 14.15 1.21 17.24
N ILE A 39 13.35 0.31 17.84
CA ILE A 39 12.34 -0.47 17.13
C ILE A 39 11.27 0.47 16.54
N ASN A 40 10.81 1.44 17.32
CA ASN A 40 9.86 2.46 16.85
C ASN A 40 10.41 3.26 15.67
N SER A 41 11.66 3.73 15.74
CA SER A 41 12.27 4.48 14.64
C SER A 41 12.42 3.66 13.35
N ILE A 42 12.68 2.35 13.44
CA ILE A 42 12.70 1.49 12.24
C ILE A 42 11.28 1.32 11.69
N ALA A 43 10.28 1.09 12.54
CA ALA A 43 8.89 0.95 12.11
C ALA A 43 8.38 2.22 11.42
N GLU A 44 8.65 3.39 11.99
CA GLU A 44 8.34 4.69 11.38
C GLU A 44 9.01 4.85 10.01
N LEU A 45 10.32 4.54 9.90
CA LEU A 45 11.04 4.62 8.62
C LEU A 45 10.41 3.70 7.56
N LEU A 46 9.97 2.51 7.95
CA LEU A 46 9.35 1.56 7.02
C LEU A 46 7.97 2.02 6.58
N VAL A 47 7.14 2.48 7.51
CA VAL A 47 5.85 3.08 7.17
C VAL A 47 6.07 4.27 6.22
N ASP A 48 7.05 5.13 6.49
CA ASP A 48 7.40 6.25 5.61
C ASP A 48 7.82 5.76 4.21
N LEU A 49 8.66 4.73 4.12
CA LEU A 49 9.08 4.14 2.85
C LEU A 49 7.89 3.54 2.07
N TYR A 50 6.99 2.82 2.72
CA TYR A 50 5.82 2.20 2.06
C TYR A 50 4.75 3.20 1.65
N THR A 51 4.67 4.33 2.35
CA THR A 51 3.67 5.36 2.10
C THR A 51 4.15 6.44 1.12
N ARG A 52 5.45 6.69 1.02
CA ARG A 52 6.03 7.75 0.17
C ARG A 52 6.68 7.27 -1.13
N SER A 53 6.78 5.96 -1.39
CA SER A 53 7.53 5.42 -2.54
C SER A 53 6.79 5.48 -3.88
N CYS A 54 5.67 6.19 -3.97
CA CYS A 54 4.88 6.35 -5.19
C CYS A 54 4.41 7.80 -5.33
N SER A 55 4.34 8.27 -6.57
CA SER A 55 3.82 9.58 -6.93
C SER A 55 2.51 9.42 -7.66
N TYR A 56 1.51 10.21 -7.28
CA TYR A 56 0.25 10.31 -8.01
C TYR A 56 0.33 11.52 -8.94
N GLU A 57 0.11 11.30 -10.23
CA GLU A 57 -0.08 12.39 -11.18
C GLU A 57 -1.44 13.06 -10.92
N GLU A 58 -1.45 14.39 -10.91
CA GLU A 58 -2.70 15.14 -10.91
C GLU A 58 -3.31 15.06 -12.32
N VAL A 59 -4.43 14.34 -12.45
CA VAL A 59 -5.18 14.20 -13.70
C VAL A 59 -6.46 15.00 -13.59
N VAL A 60 -6.59 16.04 -14.41
CA VAL A 60 -7.84 16.82 -14.54
C VAL A 60 -8.71 16.13 -15.57
N LEU A 61 -9.81 15.55 -15.12
CA LEU A 61 -10.78 14.86 -15.98
C LEU A 61 -11.74 15.86 -16.61
N GLU A 62 -11.97 15.70 -17.92
CA GLU A 62 -12.95 16.45 -18.70
C GLU A 62 -14.35 15.89 -18.47
N ASP A 63 -14.49 14.57 -18.62
CA ASP A 63 -15.73 13.84 -18.34
C ASP A 63 -15.49 12.69 -17.34
N VAL A 64 -16.40 12.56 -16.38
CA VAL A 64 -16.42 11.43 -15.44
C VAL A 64 -17.42 10.39 -15.93
N LEU A 65 -16.93 9.18 -16.19
CA LEU A 65 -17.75 8.06 -16.65
C LEU A 65 -18.21 7.19 -15.47
N GLU A 66 -17.34 7.00 -14.48
CA GLU A 66 -17.67 6.23 -13.29
C GLU A 66 -16.93 6.78 -12.05
N HIS A 67 -17.58 6.72 -10.89
CA HIS A 67 -16.97 7.00 -9.59
C HIS A 67 -17.50 6.02 -8.56
N TYR A 68 -16.60 5.31 -7.89
CA TYR A 68 -16.92 4.40 -6.80
C TYR A 68 -15.83 4.42 -5.73
N ARG A 69 -16.10 3.73 -4.61
CA ARG A 69 -15.22 3.76 -3.44
C ARG A 69 -14.81 2.36 -3.01
N LEU A 70 -13.51 2.13 -2.92
CA LEU A 70 -12.91 0.90 -2.41
C LEU A 70 -12.71 1.00 -0.90
N LEU A 71 -13.17 -0.02 -0.18
CA LEU A 71 -13.06 -0.14 1.29
C LEU A 71 -13.56 1.10 2.06
N GLY A 72 -14.43 1.90 1.44
CA GLY A 72 -14.97 3.13 2.02
C GLY A 72 -13.95 4.26 2.21
N VAL A 73 -12.72 4.16 1.68
CA VAL A 73 -11.66 5.17 1.89
C VAL A 73 -10.90 5.59 0.65
N VAL A 74 -10.80 4.73 -0.37
CA VAL A 74 -10.12 5.06 -1.64
C VAL A 74 -11.17 5.39 -2.69
N ASP A 75 -11.12 6.59 -3.25
CA ASP A 75 -11.96 6.97 -4.36
C ASP A 75 -11.31 6.52 -5.67
N VAL A 76 -12.08 5.85 -6.52
CA VAL A 76 -11.68 5.46 -7.87
C VAL A 76 -12.59 6.16 -8.86
N ILE A 77 -11.99 6.90 -9.79
CA ILE A 77 -12.69 7.66 -10.81
C ILE A 77 -12.20 7.22 -12.18
N ILE A 78 -13.13 6.82 -13.04
CA ILE A 78 -12.88 6.52 -14.44
C ILE A 78 -13.41 7.68 -15.26
N GLY A 79 -12.55 8.29 -16.07
CA GLY A 79 -12.92 9.46 -16.84
C GLY A 79 -11.96 9.74 -17.99
N THR A 80 -12.31 10.70 -18.81
CA THR A 80 -11.51 11.10 -19.97
C THR A 80 -10.71 12.36 -19.67
N SER A 81 -9.53 12.48 -20.26
CA SER A 81 -8.72 13.69 -20.25
C SER A 81 -7.89 13.74 -21.53
N ASN A 82 -7.95 14.83 -22.28
CA ASN A 82 -7.29 14.98 -23.59
C ASN A 82 -7.61 13.82 -24.57
N GLY A 83 -8.84 13.31 -24.54
CA GLY A 83 -9.28 12.20 -25.41
C GLY A 83 -8.77 10.81 -25.01
N GLU A 84 -8.01 10.67 -23.92
CA GLU A 84 -7.57 9.38 -23.37
C GLU A 84 -8.44 9.00 -22.15
N LEU A 85 -8.61 7.69 -21.92
CA LEU A 85 -9.30 7.17 -20.74
C LEU A 85 -8.31 6.97 -19.59
N TYR A 86 -8.69 7.43 -18.40
CA TYR A 86 -7.91 7.37 -17.18
C TYR A 86 -8.63 6.57 -16.09
N TYR A 87 -7.82 5.83 -15.31
CA TYR A 87 -8.19 5.20 -14.06
C TYR A 87 -7.50 5.96 -12.92
N VAL A 88 -8.23 6.85 -12.27
CA VAL A 88 -7.69 7.75 -11.25
C VAL A 88 -7.94 7.17 -9.87
N VAL A 89 -6.87 6.89 -9.15
CA VAL A 89 -6.89 6.49 -7.74
C VAL A 89 -6.64 7.72 -6.88
N ASN A 90 -7.55 7.97 -5.95
CA ASN A 90 -7.40 9.00 -4.93
C ASN A 90 -7.43 8.34 -3.53
N GLU A 91 -6.26 8.25 -2.92
CA GLU A 91 -6.09 7.70 -1.58
C GLU A 91 -6.15 8.79 -0.50
N PRO A 92 -6.57 8.44 0.73
CA PRO A 92 -6.56 9.38 1.84
C PRO A 92 -5.12 9.80 2.19
N THR A 93 -4.91 11.10 2.38
CA THR A 93 -3.63 11.63 2.87
C THR A 93 -3.33 11.11 4.27
N ILE A 94 -2.09 10.70 4.49
CA ILE A 94 -1.62 10.19 5.78
C ILE A 94 -1.11 11.34 6.63
N THR A 95 -1.65 11.48 7.84
CA THR A 95 -1.15 12.42 8.83
C THR A 95 -0.07 11.77 9.72
N PRO A 96 0.77 12.55 10.42
CA PRO A 96 1.69 12.00 11.41
C PRO A 96 1.00 11.15 12.49
N SER A 97 -0.25 11.47 12.84
CA SER A 97 -1.04 10.68 13.79
C SER A 97 -1.40 9.30 13.23
N ASP A 98 -1.69 9.22 11.93
CA ASP A 98 -1.98 7.94 11.28
C ASP A 98 -0.74 7.05 11.26
N VAL A 99 0.44 7.62 10.96
CA VAL A 99 1.73 6.90 11.02
C VAL A 99 1.94 6.32 12.42
N HIS A 100 1.70 7.10 13.47
CA HIS A 100 1.81 6.61 14.84
C HIS A 100 0.87 5.43 15.10
N ASN A 101 -0.40 5.53 14.70
CA ASN A 101 -1.38 4.46 14.86
C ASN A 101 -1.00 3.19 14.09
N ILE A 102 -0.51 3.33 12.86
CA ILE A 102 -0.03 2.21 12.04
C ILE A 102 1.14 1.51 12.74
N VAL A 103 2.11 2.26 13.26
CA VAL A 103 3.27 1.71 13.99
C VAL A 103 2.80 0.98 15.25
N GLN A 104 1.90 1.56 16.04
CA GLN A 104 1.37 0.90 17.24
C GLN A 104 0.62 -0.40 16.90
N ASN A 105 -0.19 -0.41 15.85
CA ASN A 105 -0.90 -1.60 15.40
C ASN A 105 0.07 -2.67 14.89
N PHE A 106 1.10 -2.26 14.15
CA PHE A 106 2.17 -3.16 13.70
C PHE A 106 2.89 -3.82 14.88
N LEU A 107 3.29 -3.04 15.89
CA LEU A 107 3.97 -3.56 17.07
C LEU A 107 3.09 -4.50 17.88
N LYS A 108 1.82 -4.15 18.10
CA LYS A 108 0.85 -5.04 18.74
C LYS A 108 0.69 -6.36 17.99
N HIS A 109 0.64 -6.31 16.66
CA HIS A 109 0.57 -7.51 15.83
C HIS A 109 1.82 -8.38 15.99
N VAL A 110 3.02 -7.79 15.95
CA VAL A 110 4.30 -8.48 16.21
C VAL A 110 4.28 -9.18 17.56
N GLU A 111 3.79 -8.50 18.58
CA GLU A 111 3.73 -9.01 19.96
C GLU A 111 2.71 -10.13 20.12
N SER A 112 1.59 -10.05 19.40
CA SER A 112 0.49 -10.99 19.55
C SER A 112 0.78 -12.39 18.99
N SER A 113 1.70 -12.52 18.01
CA SER A 113 2.31 -13.75 17.42
C SER A 113 1.58 -15.10 17.52
N SER A 114 0.25 -15.11 17.59
CA SER A 114 -0.62 -16.27 17.63
C SER A 114 -1.86 -15.96 16.77
N GLU A 115 -1.85 -16.55 15.58
CA GLU A 115 -3.02 -16.98 14.80
C GLU A 115 -4.06 -15.98 14.26
N ASN A 116 -3.87 -14.66 14.35
CA ASN A 116 -4.76 -13.73 13.62
C ASN A 116 -4.06 -13.10 12.43
N THR A 117 -3.83 -13.90 11.38
CA THR A 117 -3.71 -13.38 10.02
C THR A 117 -5.01 -12.63 9.75
N LEU A 118 -4.96 -11.30 9.69
CA LEU A 118 -6.17 -10.54 9.43
C LEU A 118 -6.66 -10.94 8.04
N ASN A 119 -7.77 -11.65 8.01
CA ASN A 119 -8.43 -12.11 6.79
C ASN A 119 -9.16 -10.91 6.16
N TYR A 120 -8.41 -9.83 5.86
CA TYR A 120 -8.93 -8.57 5.34
C TYR A 120 -9.45 -8.67 3.89
N ILE A 121 -9.27 -9.83 3.25
CA ILE A 121 -9.78 -10.09 1.89
C ILE A 121 -11.33 -10.22 1.89
N HIS A 122 -11.98 -10.23 3.06
CA HIS A 122 -13.45 -10.18 3.21
C HIS A 122 -13.93 -8.97 4.05
N VAL A 123 -13.38 -7.79 3.77
CA VAL A 123 -13.83 -6.56 4.45
C VAL A 123 -15.05 -6.01 3.71
N GLU A 124 -16.23 -6.41 4.17
CA GLU A 124 -17.50 -5.74 3.80
C GLU A 124 -17.69 -4.40 4.54
N LYS A 125 -16.72 -3.98 5.37
CA LYS A 125 -16.83 -2.81 6.24
C LYS A 125 -15.95 -1.67 5.78
N SER A 126 -16.47 -0.44 5.78
CA SER A 126 -15.64 0.76 5.61
C SER A 126 -14.48 0.77 6.60
N LEU A 127 -13.26 0.88 6.10
CA LEU A 127 -12.06 1.00 6.92
C LEU A 127 -11.86 2.44 7.39
N SER A 128 -11.04 2.62 8.43
CA SER A 128 -10.44 3.92 8.74
C SER A 128 -9.20 4.15 7.87
N THR A 129 -8.75 5.42 7.75
CA THR A 129 -7.50 5.75 7.04
C THR A 129 -6.29 5.00 7.59
N SER A 130 -6.19 4.87 8.92
CA SER A 130 -5.08 4.14 9.56
C SER A 130 -5.15 2.64 9.28
N ASP A 131 -6.35 2.04 9.26
CA ASP A 131 -6.52 0.60 9.01
C ASP A 131 -6.22 0.26 7.55
N TYR A 132 -6.65 1.12 6.61
CA TYR A 132 -6.30 0.98 5.21
C TYR A 132 -4.79 1.04 4.98
N ASN A 133 -4.12 2.02 5.56
CA ASN A 133 -2.67 2.14 5.40
C ASN A 133 -1.90 1.04 6.15
N TYR A 134 -2.43 0.55 7.27
CA TYR A 134 -1.92 -0.66 7.90
C TYR A 134 -2.04 -1.86 6.95
N LEU A 135 -3.20 -2.09 6.33
CA LEU A 135 -3.40 -3.16 5.32
C LEU A 135 -2.48 -3.00 4.10
N LYS A 136 -2.26 -1.76 3.66
CA LYS A 136 -1.34 -1.42 2.56
C LYS A 136 0.09 -1.83 2.85
N VAL A 137 0.53 -1.61 4.09
CA VAL A 137 1.80 -2.15 4.58
C VAL A 137 1.66 -3.67 4.68
N GLU A 138 0.68 -4.18 5.44
CA GLU A 138 0.47 -5.59 5.82
C GLU A 138 0.54 -6.56 4.64
N SER A 139 -0.21 -6.23 3.60
CA SER A 139 -0.36 -7.04 2.40
C SER A 139 0.91 -7.10 1.54
N GLY A 140 1.82 -6.13 1.70
CA GLY A 140 3.02 -6.01 0.87
C GLY A 140 2.76 -5.47 -0.54
N PHE A 141 1.50 -5.18 -0.91
CA PHE A 141 1.19 -4.59 -2.21
C PHE A 141 1.54 -3.10 -2.30
N GLY A 142 1.63 -2.42 -1.15
CA GLY A 142 2.01 -1.01 -1.12
C GLY A 142 1.10 -0.18 -2.05
N PRO A 143 1.65 0.69 -2.92
CA PRO A 143 0.88 1.51 -3.86
C PRO A 143 -0.03 0.73 -4.81
N LEU A 144 0.19 -0.57 -5.00
CA LEU A 144 -0.64 -1.40 -5.86
C LEU A 144 -1.91 -1.91 -5.17
N LEU A 145 -2.05 -1.73 -3.86
CA LEU A 145 -3.20 -2.24 -3.11
C LEU A 145 -4.56 -1.83 -3.72
N PRO A 146 -4.82 -0.56 -4.09
CA PRO A 146 -6.08 -0.15 -4.71
C PRO A 146 -6.48 -1.01 -5.91
N PHE A 147 -5.49 -1.40 -6.71
CA PHE A 147 -5.72 -2.18 -7.92
C PHE A 147 -5.98 -3.65 -7.63
N VAL A 148 -5.31 -4.20 -6.61
CA VAL A 148 -5.43 -5.62 -6.24
C VAL A 148 -6.78 -5.91 -5.57
N ILE A 149 -7.32 -4.96 -4.81
CA ILE A 149 -8.60 -5.11 -4.09
C ILE A 149 -9.82 -4.78 -4.98
N ASP A 150 -9.60 -4.16 -6.14
CA ASP A 150 -10.67 -3.80 -7.04
C ASP A 150 -11.12 -5.02 -7.86
N ASN A 151 -12.35 -5.48 -7.60
CA ASN A 151 -12.92 -6.62 -8.29
C ASN A 151 -13.31 -6.35 -9.75
N LYS A 152 -13.26 -5.08 -10.19
CA LYS A 152 -13.51 -4.67 -11.57
C LYS A 152 -12.25 -4.69 -12.44
N ILE A 153 -11.08 -4.87 -11.84
CA ILE A 153 -9.84 -5.04 -12.59
C ILE A 153 -9.68 -6.51 -12.99
N GLU A 154 -9.38 -6.73 -14.27
CA GLU A 154 -9.04 -8.06 -14.81
C GLU A 154 -7.55 -8.30 -14.80
N ASP A 155 -6.76 -7.29 -15.17
CA ASP A 155 -5.31 -7.41 -15.31
C ASP A 155 -4.60 -6.08 -15.04
N LEU A 156 -3.31 -6.17 -14.70
CA LEU A 156 -2.44 -5.06 -14.33
C LEU A 156 -1.10 -5.16 -15.06
N SER A 157 -0.65 -4.02 -15.59
CA SER A 157 0.65 -3.91 -16.26
C SER A 157 1.43 -2.72 -15.72
N LEU A 158 2.73 -2.92 -15.48
CA LEU A 158 3.65 -1.86 -15.05
C LEU A 158 4.59 -1.51 -16.20
N SER A 159 4.53 -0.27 -16.65
CA SER A 159 5.47 0.24 -17.65
C SER A 159 6.87 0.36 -17.06
N ARG A 160 7.84 -0.36 -17.63
CA ARG A 160 9.26 -0.25 -17.23
C ARG A 160 9.87 1.12 -17.56
N VAL A 161 9.31 1.83 -18.53
CA VAL A 161 9.86 3.11 -19.02
C VAL A 161 9.36 4.26 -18.16
N SER A 162 8.06 4.31 -17.91
CA SER A 162 7.42 5.41 -17.15
C SER A 162 7.22 5.08 -15.67
N GLY A 163 7.33 3.81 -15.26
CA GLY A 163 6.96 3.37 -13.91
C GLY A 163 5.46 3.36 -13.66
N ARG A 164 4.63 3.65 -14.67
CA ARG A 164 3.19 3.83 -14.54
C ARG A 164 2.42 2.52 -14.58
N VAL A 165 1.36 2.45 -13.78
CA VAL A 165 0.40 1.33 -13.79
C VAL A 165 -0.66 1.53 -14.88
N TYR A 166 -0.93 0.46 -15.62
CA TYR A 166 -2.02 0.34 -16.58
C TYR A 166 -2.94 -0.78 -16.14
N VAL A 167 -4.24 -0.60 -16.34
CA VAL A 167 -5.27 -1.54 -15.89
C VAL A 167 -6.11 -2.00 -17.07
N LEU A 168 -6.54 -3.26 -17.04
CA LEU A 168 -7.63 -3.75 -17.88
C LEU A 168 -8.88 -3.82 -17.00
N HIS A 169 -9.88 -2.99 -17.29
CA HIS A 169 -11.09 -2.87 -16.48
C HIS A 169 -12.27 -3.60 -17.13
N ARG A 170 -13.01 -4.43 -16.39
CA ARG A 170 -14.12 -5.28 -16.90
C ARG A 170 -15.15 -4.49 -17.71
N ASP A 171 -15.67 -3.43 -17.10
CA ASP A 171 -16.75 -2.62 -17.69
C ASP A 171 -16.28 -1.73 -18.86
N PHE A 172 -14.96 -1.51 -18.98
CA PHE A 172 -14.33 -0.64 -19.98
C PHE A 172 -13.32 -1.39 -20.85
N SER A 173 -13.44 -2.71 -20.93
CA SER A 173 -12.49 -3.60 -21.61
C SER A 173 -12.31 -3.28 -23.10
N TRP A 174 -13.33 -2.69 -23.72
CA TRP A 174 -13.33 -2.23 -25.10
C TRP A 174 -12.39 -1.04 -25.38
N TYR A 175 -11.98 -0.29 -24.36
CA TYR A 175 -10.93 0.74 -24.45
C TYR A 175 -9.51 0.15 -24.37
N GLY A 176 -9.37 -1.13 -24.04
CA GLY A 176 -8.07 -1.77 -23.83
C GLY A 176 -7.40 -1.35 -22.52
N TRP A 177 -6.07 -1.16 -22.57
CA TRP A 177 -5.28 -0.77 -21.41
C TRP A 177 -5.53 0.68 -21.02
N ILE A 178 -6.08 0.89 -19.83
CA ILE A 178 -6.41 2.20 -19.28
C ILE A 178 -5.23 2.71 -18.46
N LYS A 179 -4.86 3.98 -18.68
CA LYS A 179 -3.74 4.63 -18.01
C LYS A 179 -4.16 5.03 -16.58
N SER A 180 -3.36 4.68 -15.58
CA SER A 180 -3.59 5.19 -14.23
C SER A 180 -2.82 6.47 -13.93
N ASN A 181 -3.17 7.11 -12.81
CA ASN A 181 -2.41 8.22 -12.25
C ASN A 181 -1.28 7.76 -11.29
N VAL A 182 -1.00 6.45 -11.21
CA VAL A 182 -0.06 5.83 -10.26
C VAL A 182 1.22 5.35 -10.96
#